data_AF-A0A3A8SJD9-F1
#
_entry.id   AF-A0A3A8SJD9-F1
#
_cell.length_a   1.000
_cell.length_b   1.000
_cell.length_c   1.000
_cell.angle_alpha   90.00
_cell.angle_beta   90.00
_cell.angle_gamma   90.00
#
_symmetry.space_group_name_H-M   'P 1'
#
loop_
_entity.id
_entity.type
_entity.pdbx_description
1 polymer ?
#
loop_
_entity_poly.entity_id
_entity_poly.type
_entity_poly.pdbx_seq_one_letter_code
_entity_poly.pdbx_strand_id
1 'polypeptide(L)'
;MRLRGHQSGRWGRRVGALLGVLLGWGGAEAKGLHVEYDLQTPLFLDRTYLFVSPSRIQRQGDPDSPLPLVFEGQFAPNLFLPQLKLDDFKEDGRETLFSAVFTPNIRLRMANTDSNPILPPSYLMKLTLQAAHLRLLHGPDKDGAPRVLALGLNVIAGHYSNGEDGCFFANQTGTDPNCEPAEGTLPLNEITGSFSTNVLRFELHSRLGFGVDLHRLSAWLVGANAFYELNSAIGPGGMSPAQRHVYGNGHWGVGLVGEREVNGNRFRLEGSFSHPFGETPAQRGTLSVEVAANPRWASGFGVFARYVRGQDYYNILFLERISLWQFGLVFELNPGARLKTDSGKPPGFQ
;
A
#
# COMPACT_ATOMS: atom_id res chain seq x y z
N MET A 1 -53.57 -22.43 -47.85
CA MET A 1 -54.72 -21.49 -47.86
C MET A 1 -54.33 -20.24 -47.06
N ARG A 2 -54.62 -19.02 -47.52
CA ARG A 2 -54.24 -17.75 -46.84
C ARG A 2 -55.19 -17.42 -45.68
N LEU A 3 -54.69 -16.63 -44.71
CA LEU A 3 -55.28 -15.48 -43.95
C LEU A 3 -54.24 -15.14 -42.84
N ARG A 4 -53.64 -13.95 -42.62
CA ARG A 4 -54.07 -12.51 -42.57
C ARG A 4 -55.23 -12.29 -41.58
N GLY A 5 -55.24 -11.39 -40.59
CA GLY A 5 -54.25 -10.42 -40.04
C GLY A 5 -54.34 -10.35 -38.48
N HIS A 6 -54.24 -9.22 -37.75
CA HIS A 6 -53.96 -7.82 -38.15
C HIS A 6 -53.49 -6.93 -36.95
N GLN A 7 -52.43 -6.14 -37.18
CA GLN A 7 -51.93 -4.89 -36.52
C GLN A 7 -52.49 -4.27 -35.21
N SER A 8 -51.52 -3.70 -34.46
CA SER A 8 -51.47 -2.34 -33.85
C SER A 8 -51.47 -2.23 -32.31
N GLY A 9 -50.66 -1.28 -31.79
CA GLY A 9 -50.46 -1.05 -30.36
C GLY A 9 -49.12 -0.39 -30.01
N ARG A 10 -48.92 0.88 -30.39
CA ARG A 10 -47.80 1.70 -29.87
C ARG A 10 -48.06 2.07 -28.40
N TRP A 11 -46.96 2.45 -27.72
CA TRP A 11 -46.82 3.16 -26.42
C TRP A 11 -46.28 2.29 -25.28
N GLY A 12 -45.09 2.67 -24.79
CA GLY A 12 -44.27 1.88 -23.86
C GLY A 12 -42.75 2.15 -23.95
N ARG A 13 -42.32 3.25 -24.60
CA ARG A 13 -40.94 3.74 -24.49
C ARG A 13 -40.77 4.54 -23.19
N ARG A 14 -39.58 4.47 -22.59
CA ARG A 14 -39.10 5.16 -21.36
C ARG A 14 -39.28 4.39 -20.04
N VAL A 15 -38.46 3.34 -19.82
CA VAL A 15 -37.77 3.06 -18.53
C VAL A 15 -36.42 2.35 -18.79
N GLY A 16 -36.38 1.36 -19.69
CA GLY A 16 -35.18 0.55 -19.95
C GLY A 16 -34.09 1.22 -20.80
N ALA A 17 -33.42 2.25 -20.29
CA ALA A 17 -32.34 2.96 -20.99
C ALA A 17 -31.09 3.30 -20.14
N LEU A 18 -30.96 2.77 -18.92
CA LEU A 18 -29.88 3.12 -17.98
C LEU A 18 -29.18 1.94 -17.28
N LEU A 19 -29.46 0.70 -17.70
CA LEU A 19 -28.84 -0.53 -17.16
C LEU A 19 -28.25 -1.45 -18.26
N GLY A 20 -28.15 -0.95 -19.49
CA GLY A 20 -27.75 -1.73 -20.69
C GLY A 20 -26.31 -1.53 -21.18
N VAL A 21 -25.40 -1.02 -20.34
CA VAL A 21 -23.99 -0.73 -20.72
C VAL A 21 -22.98 -1.63 -20.01
N LEU A 22 -23.39 -2.40 -18.99
CA LEU A 22 -22.45 -3.18 -18.14
C LEU A 22 -22.41 -4.70 -18.38
N LEU A 23 -23.31 -5.27 -19.18
CA LEU A 23 -23.32 -6.72 -19.48
C LEU A 23 -23.64 -7.00 -20.96
N GLY A 24 -22.71 -6.61 -21.84
CA GLY A 24 -22.76 -6.89 -23.27
C GLY A 24 -22.26 -8.29 -23.62
N TRP A 25 -23.06 -9.34 -23.37
CA TRP A 25 -22.78 -10.67 -23.90
C TRP A 25 -23.11 -10.70 -25.40
N GLY A 26 -22.11 -10.38 -26.23
CA GLY A 26 -22.23 -10.35 -27.68
C GLY A 26 -20.90 -10.74 -28.31
N GLY A 27 -20.84 -11.92 -28.92
CA GLY A 27 -19.63 -12.44 -29.54
C GLY A 27 -19.23 -11.62 -30.76
N ALA A 28 -18.27 -10.71 -30.58
CA ALA A 28 -17.51 -10.09 -31.65
C ALA A 28 -16.06 -10.57 -31.54
N GLU A 29 -15.68 -11.56 -32.35
CA GLU A 29 -14.28 -11.98 -32.48
C GLU A 29 -13.47 -10.88 -33.19
N ALA A 30 -12.93 -9.95 -32.41
CA ALA A 30 -11.85 -9.09 -32.86
C ALA A 30 -10.58 -9.95 -32.98
N LYS A 31 -10.27 -10.42 -34.19
CA LYS A 31 -8.99 -11.10 -34.50
C LYS A 31 -7.82 -10.25 -34.00
N GLY A 32 -7.05 -10.80 -33.06
CA GLY A 32 -5.82 -10.17 -32.54
C GLY A 32 -5.85 -9.76 -31.07
N LEU A 33 -6.99 -9.80 -30.37
CA LEU A 33 -7.02 -9.52 -28.93
C LEU A 33 -6.85 -10.80 -28.10
N HIS A 34 -5.59 -11.21 -27.88
CA HIS A 34 -5.28 -12.24 -26.89
C HIS A 34 -5.34 -11.64 -25.48
N VAL A 35 -6.37 -12.02 -24.71
CA VAL A 35 -6.47 -11.68 -23.28
C VAL A 35 -5.71 -12.74 -22.47
N GLU A 36 -4.41 -12.53 -22.30
CA GLU A 36 -3.62 -13.35 -21.38
C GLU A 36 -3.74 -12.81 -19.95
N TYR A 37 -4.17 -13.69 -19.04
CA TYR A 37 -4.14 -13.43 -17.59
C TYR A 37 -2.72 -13.69 -17.06
N ASP A 38 -1.79 -12.85 -17.50
CA ASP A 38 -0.40 -12.91 -17.07
C ASP A 38 -0.29 -12.60 -15.56
N LEU A 39 0.68 -13.22 -14.88
CA LEU A 39 0.89 -12.99 -13.45
C LEU A 39 1.32 -11.53 -13.22
N GLN A 40 0.41 -10.71 -12.70
CA GLN A 40 0.64 -9.29 -12.45
C GLN A 40 1.93 -9.05 -11.66
N THR A 41 2.77 -8.15 -12.18
CA THR A 41 4.08 -7.83 -11.60
C THR A 41 3.89 -6.83 -10.46
N PRO A 42 4.08 -7.21 -9.18
CA PRO A 42 3.84 -6.33 -8.03
C PRO A 42 5.15 -5.65 -7.65
N LEU A 43 5.49 -4.60 -8.39
CA LEU A 43 6.65 -3.77 -8.08
C LEU A 43 6.20 -2.61 -7.20
N PHE A 44 6.97 -2.31 -6.14
CA PHE A 44 6.83 -1.06 -5.39
C PHE A 44 5.42 -0.83 -4.79
N LEU A 45 4.77 -1.90 -4.32
CA LEU A 45 3.46 -1.86 -3.67
C LEU A 45 3.56 -2.18 -2.17
N ASP A 46 2.51 -1.82 -1.43
CA ASP A 46 2.36 -2.12 -0.01
C ASP A 46 2.34 -3.63 0.26
N ARG A 47 2.78 -4.00 1.46
CA ARG A 47 2.76 -5.38 1.97
C ARG A 47 1.74 -5.49 3.09
N THR A 48 1.19 -6.68 3.29
CA THR A 48 0.31 -6.96 4.42
C THR A 48 1.13 -7.47 5.60
N TYR A 49 0.81 -7.05 6.82
CA TYR A 49 1.48 -7.48 8.05
C TYR A 49 0.48 -7.91 9.12
N LEU A 50 0.85 -8.89 9.93
CA LEU A 50 0.16 -9.27 11.17
C LEU A 50 1.22 -9.56 12.22
N PHE A 51 1.23 -8.80 13.32
CA PHE A 51 2.33 -8.85 14.28
C PHE A 51 1.91 -8.55 15.71
N VAL A 52 2.83 -8.84 16.62
CA VAL A 52 2.78 -8.45 18.04
C VAL A 52 3.95 -7.52 18.36
N SER A 53 3.86 -6.81 19.49
CA SER A 53 4.93 -5.93 19.97
C SER A 53 5.15 -6.15 21.46
N PRO A 54 6.39 -6.42 21.92
CA PRO A 54 6.72 -6.40 23.34
C PRO A 54 6.86 -4.96 23.88
N SER A 55 6.95 -3.96 22.98
CA SER A 55 6.92 -2.56 23.35
C SER A 55 5.49 -2.15 23.72
N ARG A 56 5.34 -1.38 24.80
CA ARG A 56 4.06 -0.78 25.17
C ARG A 56 3.78 0.46 24.33
N ILE A 57 2.50 0.75 24.13
CA ILE A 57 2.02 1.88 23.32
C ILE A 57 1.55 2.99 24.28
N GLN A 58 2.12 4.18 24.10
CA GLN A 58 1.69 5.38 24.81
C GLN A 58 0.45 5.96 24.13
N ARG A 59 -0.43 6.53 24.95
CA ARG A 59 -1.62 7.30 24.57
C ARG A 59 -1.74 8.47 25.52
N GLN A 60 -2.15 9.65 25.05
CA GLN A 60 -2.45 10.78 25.93
C GLN A 60 -3.94 10.79 26.28
N GLY A 61 -4.25 10.96 27.57
CA GLY A 61 -5.62 10.94 28.10
C GLY A 61 -6.13 9.56 28.56
N ASP A 62 -5.36 8.49 28.31
CA ASP A 62 -5.67 7.14 28.80
C ASP A 62 -4.94 6.88 30.14
N PRO A 63 -5.66 6.66 31.27
CA PRO A 63 -5.05 6.51 32.59
C PRO A 63 -4.27 5.20 32.76
N ASP A 64 -4.56 4.18 31.94
CA ASP A 64 -3.91 2.86 32.00
C ASP A 64 -2.67 2.78 31.08
N SER A 65 -2.32 3.88 30.41
CA SER A 65 -1.18 3.99 29.51
C SER A 65 0.18 3.95 30.26
N PRO A 66 1.22 3.29 29.73
CA PRO A 66 1.31 2.66 28.41
C PRO A 66 0.85 1.20 28.38
N LEU A 67 0.08 0.87 27.34
CA LEU A 67 -0.66 -0.39 27.20
C LEU A 67 0.13 -1.49 26.46
N PRO A 68 -0.05 -2.78 26.79
CA PRO A 68 0.48 -3.89 26.00
C PRO A 68 -0.27 -4.02 24.67
N LEU A 69 0.43 -4.39 23.59
CA LEU A 69 -0.21 -4.75 22.32
C LEU A 69 -0.56 -6.25 22.33
N VAL A 70 -1.82 -6.61 22.05
CA VAL A 70 -2.24 -8.00 21.78
C VAL A 70 -1.81 -8.37 20.37
N PHE A 71 -2.25 -7.60 19.36
CA PHE A 71 -1.77 -7.69 17.98
C PHE A 71 -2.05 -6.38 17.21
N GLU A 72 -1.34 -6.19 16.11
CA GLU A 72 -1.70 -5.23 15.07
C GLU A 72 -1.69 -5.92 13.70
N GLY A 73 -2.71 -5.65 12.89
CA GLY A 73 -2.80 -6.04 11.48
C GLY A 73 -2.77 -4.80 10.58
N GLN A 74 -1.96 -4.86 9.52
CA GLN A 74 -1.86 -3.85 8.46
C GLN A 74 -2.20 -4.53 7.13
N PHE A 75 -3.45 -4.42 6.68
CA PHE A 75 -4.00 -5.16 5.54
C PHE A 75 -4.00 -4.30 4.28
N ALA A 76 -3.10 -4.61 3.37
CA ALA A 76 -2.97 -3.94 2.07
C ALA A 76 -3.18 -4.95 0.92
N PRO A 77 -4.43 -5.33 0.61
CA PRO A 77 -4.74 -6.11 -0.57
C PRO A 77 -4.61 -5.21 -1.81
N ASN A 78 -3.57 -5.46 -2.61
CA ASN A 78 -3.32 -4.75 -3.87
C ASN A 78 -4.27 -5.27 -4.96
N LEU A 79 -5.36 -4.54 -5.22
CA LEU A 79 -6.37 -4.88 -6.23
C LEU A 79 -6.01 -4.21 -7.55
N PHE A 80 -5.34 -4.98 -8.41
CA PHE A 80 -4.93 -4.55 -9.73
C PHE A 80 -6.11 -4.41 -10.69
N LEU A 81 -6.22 -3.25 -11.31
CA LEU A 81 -6.96 -3.05 -12.55
C LEU A 81 -6.08 -3.51 -13.74
N PRO A 82 -6.64 -3.69 -14.96
CA PRO A 82 -5.89 -4.17 -16.11
C PRO A 82 -4.57 -3.41 -16.33
N GLN A 83 -3.47 -4.16 -16.51
CA GLN A 83 -2.15 -3.60 -16.76
C GLN A 83 -1.92 -3.45 -18.27
N LEU A 84 -1.33 -2.34 -18.68
CA LEU A 84 -0.81 -2.16 -20.03
C LEU A 84 0.67 -2.47 -20.03
N LYS A 85 1.10 -3.36 -20.92
CA LYS A 85 2.50 -3.73 -21.14
C LYS A 85 2.97 -3.18 -22.49
N LEU A 86 4.19 -2.63 -22.53
CA LEU A 86 4.89 -2.25 -23.76
C LEU A 86 6.26 -2.94 -23.78
N ASP A 87 6.63 -3.50 -24.93
CA ASP A 87 7.74 -4.46 -25.11
C ASP A 87 7.53 -5.77 -24.29
N ASP A 88 8.27 -6.85 -24.61
CA ASP A 88 8.35 -8.07 -23.77
C ASP A 88 9.75 -8.18 -23.17
N PHE A 89 9.82 -8.26 -21.83
CA PHE A 89 11.07 -8.42 -21.09
C PHE A 89 11.84 -9.69 -21.48
N LYS A 90 11.15 -10.76 -21.90
CA LYS A 90 11.75 -12.04 -22.27
C LYS A 90 12.41 -11.99 -23.66
N GLU A 91 11.87 -11.22 -24.59
CA GLU A 91 12.36 -11.12 -25.96
C GLU A 91 13.43 -10.02 -26.10
N ASP A 92 13.10 -8.80 -25.66
CA ASP A 92 13.94 -7.61 -25.85
C ASP A 92 14.82 -7.25 -24.64
N GLY A 93 14.64 -7.94 -23.51
CA GLY A 93 15.28 -7.54 -22.24
C GLY A 93 14.78 -6.20 -21.70
N ARG A 94 13.59 -5.73 -22.12
CA ARG A 94 12.97 -4.49 -21.65
C ARG A 94 11.44 -4.64 -21.60
N GLU A 95 10.80 -4.02 -20.63
CA GLU A 95 9.34 -3.96 -20.53
C GLU A 95 8.96 -2.67 -19.81
N THR A 96 7.89 -2.01 -20.26
CA THR A 96 7.29 -0.87 -19.56
C THR A 96 5.86 -1.21 -19.19
N LEU A 97 5.59 -1.14 -17.88
CA LEU A 97 4.34 -1.52 -17.25
C LEU A 97 3.60 -0.26 -16.81
N PHE A 98 2.34 -0.11 -17.22
CA PHE A 98 1.42 0.85 -16.63
C PHE A 98 0.31 0.10 -15.90
N SER A 99 0.07 0.46 -14.64
CA SER A 99 -0.91 -0.22 -13.80
C SER A 99 -1.68 0.78 -12.95
N ALA A 100 -2.97 0.55 -12.81
CA ALA A 100 -3.77 1.18 -11.76
C ALA A 100 -4.07 0.13 -10.68
N VAL A 101 -3.76 0.43 -9.42
CA VAL A 101 -3.91 -0.49 -8.29
C VAL A 101 -4.72 0.20 -7.19
N PHE A 102 -5.87 -0.36 -6.85
CA PHE A 102 -6.64 0.08 -5.68
C PHE A 102 -6.19 -0.69 -4.44
N THR A 103 -5.91 0.02 -3.35
CA THR A 103 -5.41 -0.57 -2.10
C THR A 103 -6.13 0.08 -0.91
N PRO A 104 -6.94 -0.66 -0.13
CA PRO A 104 -7.71 -0.10 0.99
C PRO A 104 -6.91 0.09 2.29
N ASN A 105 -5.64 -0.35 2.34
CA ASN A 105 -4.67 -0.25 3.47
C ASN A 105 -5.32 0.01 4.85
N ILE A 106 -5.88 -1.06 5.42
CA ILE A 106 -6.63 -1.04 6.68
C ILE A 106 -5.71 -1.44 7.83
N ARG A 107 -5.65 -0.63 8.90
CA ARG A 107 -4.86 -0.89 10.09
C ARG A 107 -5.80 -1.13 11.28
N LEU A 108 -5.55 -2.21 12.00
CA LEU A 108 -6.32 -2.66 13.16
C LEU A 108 -5.34 -2.96 14.30
N ARG A 109 -5.48 -2.27 15.43
CA ARG A 109 -4.60 -2.38 16.60
C ARG A 109 -5.42 -2.74 17.84
N MET A 110 -5.14 -3.90 18.43
CA MET A 110 -5.78 -4.34 19.67
C MET A 110 -4.80 -4.22 20.84
N ALA A 111 -5.06 -3.26 21.72
CA ALA A 111 -4.38 -3.16 23.01
C ALA A 111 -5.00 -4.13 24.03
N ASN A 112 -4.23 -4.51 25.05
CA ASN A 112 -4.71 -5.34 26.15
C ASN A 112 -5.32 -4.45 27.24
N THR A 113 -6.61 -4.17 27.14
CA THR A 113 -7.40 -3.34 28.05
C THR A 113 -8.66 -4.08 28.52
N ASP A 114 -9.04 -3.90 29.79
CA ASP A 114 -10.28 -4.47 30.33
C ASP A 114 -11.48 -3.65 29.82
N SER A 115 -12.24 -4.23 28.89
CA SER A 115 -13.58 -3.76 28.44
C SER A 115 -13.72 -2.28 28.03
N ASN A 116 -12.61 -1.61 27.70
CA ASN A 116 -12.60 -0.24 27.18
C ASN A 116 -12.82 -0.18 25.65
N PRO A 117 -13.16 1.00 25.08
CA PRO A 117 -13.31 1.16 23.64
C PRO A 117 -12.06 0.72 22.87
N ILE A 118 -12.26 -0.08 21.82
CA ILE A 118 -11.19 -0.50 20.90
C ILE A 118 -10.70 0.75 20.17
N LEU A 119 -9.37 0.90 20.01
CA LEU A 119 -8.80 1.97 19.20
C LEU A 119 -9.44 2.00 17.80
N PRO A 120 -10.00 3.14 17.35
CA PRO A 120 -10.72 3.20 16.09
C PRO A 120 -9.79 2.78 14.94
N PRO A 121 -10.23 1.88 14.03
CA PRO A 121 -9.44 1.44 12.88
C PRO A 121 -8.88 2.61 12.06
N SER A 122 -7.82 2.38 11.31
CA SER A 122 -7.21 3.42 10.46
C SER A 122 -7.22 2.98 9.00
N TYR A 123 -7.87 3.76 8.14
CA TYR A 123 -8.26 3.38 6.77
C TYR A 123 -7.61 4.29 5.72
N LEU A 124 -6.58 3.81 5.00
CA LEU A 124 -6.00 4.53 3.86
C LEU A 124 -6.50 3.91 2.54
N MET A 125 -7.63 4.41 2.06
CA MET A 125 -8.20 4.04 0.77
C MET A 125 -7.46 4.77 -0.35
N LYS A 126 -6.64 4.07 -1.15
CA LYS A 126 -5.85 4.71 -2.21
C LYS A 126 -5.93 4.04 -3.57
N LEU A 127 -5.82 4.86 -4.62
CA LEU A 127 -5.57 4.46 -6.00
C LEU A 127 -4.14 4.87 -6.36
N THR A 128 -3.33 3.88 -6.74
CA THR A 128 -1.97 4.07 -7.24
C THR A 128 -1.98 3.94 -8.76
N LEU A 129 -1.58 5.00 -9.46
CA LEU A 129 -1.19 4.97 -10.87
C LEU A 129 0.32 4.75 -10.93
N GLN A 130 0.73 3.59 -11.42
CA GLN A 130 2.13 3.17 -11.51
C GLN A 130 2.59 3.16 -12.97
N ALA A 131 3.76 3.72 -13.22
CA ALA A 131 4.58 3.44 -14.39
C ALA A 131 5.89 2.81 -13.93
N ALA A 132 6.18 1.58 -14.37
CA ALA A 132 7.42 0.89 -14.06
C ALA A 132 8.16 0.49 -15.34
N HIS A 133 9.48 0.64 -15.35
CA HIS A 133 10.34 0.27 -16.48
C HIS A 133 11.37 -0.76 -16.02
N LEU A 134 11.36 -1.93 -16.66
CA LEU A 134 12.28 -3.03 -16.47
C LEU A 134 13.29 -3.07 -17.60
N ARG A 135 14.57 -3.28 -17.28
CA ARG A 135 15.64 -3.41 -18.27
C ARG A 135 16.74 -4.38 -17.82
N LEU A 136 17.05 -5.34 -18.69
CA LEU A 136 18.23 -6.17 -18.63
C LEU A 136 19.45 -5.35 -19.03
N LEU A 137 20.46 -5.34 -18.18
CA LEU A 137 21.73 -4.67 -18.37
C LEU A 137 22.83 -5.72 -18.52
N HIS A 138 23.39 -5.80 -19.71
CA HIS A 138 24.56 -6.63 -20.00
C HIS A 138 25.82 -6.01 -19.39
N GLY A 139 26.78 -6.85 -19.00
CA GLY A 139 28.08 -6.40 -18.54
C GLY A 139 28.93 -5.79 -19.66
N PRO A 140 30.08 -5.18 -19.33
CA PRO A 140 31.08 -4.79 -20.35
C PRO A 140 31.69 -6.00 -21.06
N ASP A 141 31.60 -7.18 -20.44
CA ASP A 141 32.02 -8.45 -20.99
C ASP A 141 30.78 -9.26 -21.41
N LYS A 142 30.84 -9.95 -22.56
CA LYS A 142 29.69 -10.67 -23.14
C LYS A 142 29.24 -11.86 -22.29
N ASP A 143 30.18 -12.43 -21.55
CA ASP A 143 29.96 -13.57 -20.65
C ASP A 143 29.68 -13.13 -19.19
N GLY A 144 29.55 -11.82 -18.95
CA GLY A 144 29.29 -11.26 -17.63
C GLY A 144 27.88 -11.54 -17.14
N ALA A 145 27.75 -11.94 -15.86
CA ALA A 145 26.44 -12.23 -15.24
C ALA A 145 25.45 -11.05 -15.40
N PRO A 146 24.20 -11.32 -15.83
CA PRO A 146 23.24 -10.28 -16.15
C PRO A 146 22.88 -9.44 -14.91
N ARG A 147 22.55 -8.17 -15.16
CA ARG A 147 22.00 -7.26 -14.17
C ARG A 147 20.60 -6.84 -14.60
N VAL A 148 19.71 -6.55 -13.66
CA VAL A 148 18.34 -6.10 -13.95
C VAL A 148 18.13 -4.75 -13.28
N LEU A 149 17.68 -3.76 -14.02
CA LEU A 149 17.23 -2.48 -13.49
C LEU A 149 15.70 -2.43 -13.53
N ALA A 150 15.08 -2.09 -12.40
CA ALA A 150 13.69 -1.70 -12.31
C ALA A 150 13.62 -0.25 -11.82
N LEU A 151 12.93 0.61 -12.57
CA LEU A 151 12.57 1.97 -12.16
C LEU A 151 11.05 2.03 -12.01
N GLY A 152 10.55 2.81 -11.04
CA GLY A 152 9.13 2.97 -10.81
C GLY A 152 8.77 4.40 -10.44
N LEU A 153 7.66 4.89 -10.99
CA LEU A 153 7.00 6.13 -10.60
C LEU A 153 5.58 5.78 -10.18
N ASN A 154 5.23 6.08 -8.93
CA ASN A 154 3.86 5.96 -8.42
C ASN A 154 3.28 7.38 -8.24
N VAL A 155 2.07 7.60 -8.75
CA VAL A 155 1.20 8.73 -8.39
C VAL A 155 0.00 8.16 -7.64
N ILE A 156 -0.15 8.54 -6.38
CA ILE A 156 -1.10 7.95 -5.45
C ILE A 156 -2.08 9.03 -5.01
N ALA A 157 -3.37 8.80 -5.24
CA ALA A 157 -4.45 9.58 -4.66
C ALA A 157 -5.17 8.72 -3.62
N GLY A 158 -5.48 9.27 -2.44
CA GLY A 158 -6.19 8.51 -1.42
C GLY A 158 -6.93 9.35 -0.40
N HIS A 159 -7.78 8.68 0.38
CA HIS A 159 -8.48 9.20 1.53
C HIS A 159 -8.01 8.43 2.76
N TYR A 160 -7.53 9.14 3.78
CA TYR A 160 -7.07 8.58 5.04
C TYR A 160 -8.00 9.01 6.16
N SER A 161 -8.58 8.06 6.91
CA SER A 161 -9.50 8.37 8.01
C SER A 161 -9.40 7.35 9.15
N ASN A 162 -10.01 7.68 10.30
CA ASN A 162 -10.23 6.74 11.41
C ASN A 162 -11.69 6.25 11.55
N GLY A 163 -12.64 6.85 10.84
CA GLY A 163 -14.03 6.38 10.79
C GLY A 163 -14.94 6.83 11.94
N GLU A 164 -14.50 7.74 12.80
CA GLU A 164 -15.29 8.30 13.92
C GLU A 164 -15.90 9.69 13.58
N ASP A 165 -16.87 10.16 14.36
CA ASP A 165 -17.64 11.39 14.11
C ASP A 165 -17.56 12.48 15.20
N GLY A 166 -16.92 12.21 16.35
CA GLY A 166 -16.77 13.15 17.45
C GLY A 166 -15.79 14.30 17.17
N CYS A 167 -15.73 15.26 18.09
CA CYS A 167 -14.85 16.42 17.95
C CYS A 167 -13.36 16.07 17.99
N PHE A 168 -12.55 16.78 17.20
CA PHE A 168 -11.11 16.53 17.04
C PHE A 168 -10.28 16.75 18.31
N PHE A 169 -10.61 17.75 19.12
CA PHE A 169 -9.93 18.01 20.41
C PHE A 169 -10.73 17.45 21.59
N ALA A 170 -10.02 16.94 22.60
CA ALA A 170 -10.64 16.30 23.77
C ALA A 170 -11.38 17.28 24.70
N ASN A 171 -11.13 18.59 24.57
CA ASN A 171 -11.83 19.63 25.33
C ASN A 171 -13.12 20.14 24.65
N GLN A 172 -13.49 19.59 23.49
CA GLN A 172 -14.69 19.97 22.75
C GLN A 172 -15.82 18.95 22.93
N THR A 173 -17.05 19.40 22.70
CA THR A 173 -18.27 18.60 22.76
C THR A 173 -19.07 18.76 21.47
N GLY A 174 -19.83 17.72 21.10
CA GLY A 174 -20.52 17.65 19.81
C GLY A 174 -19.84 16.70 18.83
N THR A 175 -20.04 16.93 17.54
CA THR A 175 -19.51 16.12 16.42
C THR A 175 -18.92 17.03 15.36
N ASP A 176 -17.82 16.63 14.73
CA ASP A 176 -17.15 17.46 13.72
C ASP A 176 -18.06 17.65 12.48
N PRO A 177 -18.24 18.87 11.95
CA PRO A 177 -17.53 20.12 12.27
C PRO A 177 -18.22 21.02 13.31
N ASN A 178 -19.33 20.60 13.91
CA ASN A 178 -20.16 21.38 14.83
C ASN A 178 -19.75 21.16 16.29
N CYS A 179 -18.54 21.60 16.63
CA CYS A 179 -17.95 21.41 17.96
C CYS A 179 -18.06 22.65 18.84
N GLU A 180 -18.40 22.46 20.12
CA GLU A 180 -18.46 23.51 21.14
C GLU A 180 -17.48 23.23 22.31
N PRO A 181 -16.61 24.19 22.69
CA PRO A 181 -16.38 25.48 22.03
C PRO A 181 -15.79 25.32 20.62
N ALA A 182 -16.03 26.30 19.75
CA ALA A 182 -15.60 26.26 18.34
C ALA A 182 -14.06 26.13 18.18
N GLU A 183 -13.29 26.64 19.15
CA GLU A 183 -11.85 26.47 19.23
C GLU A 183 -11.51 25.42 20.29
N GLY A 184 -10.77 24.39 19.88
CA GLY A 184 -10.24 23.36 20.77
C GLY A 184 -8.74 23.53 21.02
N THR A 185 -8.23 22.89 22.07
CA THR A 185 -6.81 22.86 22.43
C THR A 185 -6.38 21.43 22.68
N LEU A 186 -5.09 21.13 22.51
CA LEU A 186 -4.51 19.82 22.85
C LEU A 186 -4.87 19.40 24.29
N PRO A 187 -5.10 18.09 24.56
CA PRO A 187 -4.84 16.95 23.68
C PRO A 187 -5.95 16.68 22.63
N LEU A 188 -5.64 15.80 21.68
CA LEU A 188 -6.61 15.30 20.70
C LEU A 188 -7.59 14.33 21.36
N ASN A 189 -8.79 14.20 20.79
CA ASN A 189 -9.75 13.19 21.19
C ASN A 189 -9.38 11.83 20.55
N GLU A 190 -8.48 11.09 21.20
CA GLU A 190 -8.02 9.76 20.73
C GLU A 190 -9.06 8.62 20.87
N ILE A 191 -10.29 8.93 21.28
CA ILE A 191 -11.35 7.93 21.54
C ILE A 191 -12.41 7.98 20.43
N THR A 192 -13.03 9.14 20.23
CA THR A 192 -14.11 9.34 19.23
C THR A 192 -13.82 10.47 18.24
N GLY A 193 -12.62 11.07 18.27
CA GLY A 193 -12.34 12.25 17.46
C GLY A 193 -12.29 11.92 15.97
N SER A 194 -13.08 12.64 15.17
CA SER A 194 -13.00 12.61 13.72
C SER A 194 -11.66 13.18 13.25
N PHE A 195 -10.91 12.40 12.47
CA PHE A 195 -9.74 12.87 11.76
C PHE A 195 -9.65 12.23 10.38
N SER A 196 -9.73 13.06 9.32
CA SER A 196 -9.57 12.60 7.94
C SER A 196 -8.70 13.56 7.11
N THR A 197 -7.95 13.02 6.15
CA THR A 197 -7.18 13.78 5.17
C THR A 197 -7.29 13.15 3.79
N ASN A 198 -7.36 13.96 2.74
CA ASN A 198 -7.16 13.49 1.37
C ASN A 198 -5.67 13.64 1.05
N VAL A 199 -5.03 12.62 0.46
CA VAL A 199 -3.60 12.62 0.17
C VAL A 199 -3.33 12.55 -1.33
N LEU A 200 -2.36 13.33 -1.79
CA LEU A 200 -1.72 13.19 -3.10
C LEU A 200 -0.24 12.94 -2.89
N ARG A 201 0.25 11.79 -3.33
CA ARG A 201 1.61 11.31 -3.06
C ARG A 201 2.31 10.87 -4.32
N PHE A 202 3.56 11.27 -4.46
CA PHE A 202 4.45 10.91 -5.55
C PHE A 202 5.57 10.06 -4.98
N GLU A 203 5.88 8.94 -5.61
CA GLU A 203 7.00 8.08 -5.20
C GLU A 203 7.88 7.75 -6.40
N LEU A 204 9.19 7.87 -6.20
CA LEU A 204 10.21 7.39 -7.12
C LEU A 204 10.86 6.16 -6.51
N HIS A 205 10.97 5.09 -7.30
CA HIS A 205 11.55 3.81 -6.89
C HIS A 205 12.63 3.38 -7.88
N SER A 206 13.68 2.75 -7.36
CA SER A 206 14.76 2.15 -8.13
C SER A 206 15.21 0.85 -7.49
N ARG A 207 15.54 -0.15 -8.32
CA ARG A 207 16.04 -1.45 -7.87
C ARG A 207 17.00 -2.03 -8.90
N LEU A 208 18.19 -2.45 -8.46
CA LEU A 208 19.23 -3.08 -9.26
C LEU A 208 19.46 -4.50 -8.76
N GLY A 209 19.10 -5.49 -9.58
CA GLY A 209 19.49 -6.89 -9.44
C GLY A 209 20.87 -7.15 -10.06
N PHE A 210 21.72 -7.91 -9.37
CA PHE A 210 23.05 -8.29 -9.83
C PHE A 210 23.54 -9.59 -9.15
N GLY A 211 24.68 -10.12 -9.60
CA GLY A 211 25.25 -11.35 -9.03
C GLY A 211 24.32 -12.55 -9.21
N VAL A 212 23.65 -12.61 -10.37
CA VAL A 212 22.69 -13.66 -10.73
C VAL A 212 23.45 -14.96 -11.03
N ASP A 213 23.12 -16.00 -10.28
CA ASP A 213 23.59 -17.37 -10.48
C ASP A 213 22.35 -18.27 -10.64
N LEU A 214 22.13 -18.74 -11.87
CA LEU A 214 20.99 -19.60 -12.21
C LEU A 214 21.13 -21.03 -11.68
N HIS A 215 22.36 -21.52 -11.45
CA HIS A 215 22.60 -22.86 -10.89
C HIS A 215 22.27 -22.90 -9.40
N ARG A 216 22.60 -21.82 -8.67
CA ARG A 216 22.32 -21.66 -7.24
C ARG A 216 21.03 -20.90 -6.94
N LEU A 217 20.25 -20.56 -7.99
CA LEU A 217 19.05 -19.72 -7.93
C LEU A 217 19.24 -18.55 -6.94
N SER A 218 20.29 -17.77 -7.17
CA SER A 218 20.73 -16.71 -6.26
C SER A 218 20.93 -15.38 -6.96
N ALA A 219 20.53 -14.29 -6.32
CA ALA A 219 20.72 -12.92 -6.79
C ALA A 219 20.88 -11.97 -5.61
N TRP A 220 21.49 -10.81 -5.84
CA TRP A 220 21.43 -9.66 -4.96
C TRP A 220 20.53 -8.62 -5.59
N LEU A 221 19.71 -7.95 -4.79
CA LEU A 221 18.96 -6.76 -5.22
C LEU A 221 19.24 -5.64 -4.23
N VAL A 222 19.58 -4.46 -4.73
CA VAL A 222 19.65 -3.22 -3.95
C VAL A 222 18.69 -2.21 -4.53
N GLY A 223 18.12 -1.34 -3.72
CA GLY A 223 17.18 -0.34 -4.19
C GLY A 223 17.10 0.88 -3.28
N ALA A 224 16.60 1.96 -3.85
CA ALA A 224 16.30 3.19 -3.16
C ALA A 224 14.93 3.71 -3.58
N ASN A 225 14.21 4.32 -2.65
CA ASN A 225 12.97 5.03 -2.90
C ASN A 225 12.98 6.41 -2.25
N ALA A 226 12.16 7.29 -2.78
CA ALA A 226 11.84 8.58 -2.19
C ALA A 226 10.36 8.90 -2.44
N PHE A 227 9.72 9.58 -1.51
CA PHE A 227 8.35 10.05 -1.67
C PHE A 227 8.14 11.49 -1.20
N TYR A 228 7.15 12.13 -1.80
CA TYR A 228 6.61 13.42 -1.38
C TYR A 228 5.09 13.32 -1.36
N GLU A 229 4.49 13.58 -0.21
CA GLU A 229 3.07 13.44 0.10
C GLU A 229 2.52 14.78 0.51
N LEU A 230 1.37 15.16 -0.05
CA LEU A 230 0.66 16.40 0.20
C LEU A 230 -0.74 16.10 0.73
N ASN A 231 -1.08 16.75 1.85
CA ASN A 231 -2.44 16.81 2.33
C ASN A 231 -3.24 17.76 1.43
N SER A 232 -4.24 17.21 0.75
CA SER A 232 -5.14 17.87 -0.18
C SER A 232 -6.48 18.22 0.48
N ALA A 233 -7.09 19.31 0.03
CA ALA A 233 -8.48 19.65 0.35
C ALA A 233 -9.46 19.25 -0.79
N ILE A 234 -8.98 18.54 -1.81
CA ILE A 234 -9.77 18.09 -2.96
C ILE A 234 -10.39 16.72 -2.65
N GLY A 235 -11.71 16.63 -2.79
CA GLY A 235 -12.50 15.41 -2.54
C GLY A 235 -13.50 15.59 -1.38
N PRO A 236 -14.33 14.58 -1.12
CA PRO A 236 -15.17 14.54 0.09
C PRO A 236 -14.30 14.33 1.35
N GLY A 237 -14.76 14.85 2.48
CA GLY A 237 -14.00 14.85 3.74
C GLY A 237 -12.66 15.62 3.62
N GLY A 238 -11.72 15.29 4.49
CA GLY A 238 -10.41 15.95 4.58
C GLY A 238 -10.30 16.90 5.76
N MET A 239 -9.10 17.47 5.97
CA MET A 239 -8.78 18.17 7.20
C MET A 239 -9.38 19.58 7.28
N SER A 240 -9.93 19.90 8.45
CA SER A 240 -10.20 21.28 8.86
C SER A 240 -8.90 22.09 8.99
N PRO A 241 -8.96 23.45 8.98
CA PRO A 241 -7.78 24.28 9.18
C PRO A 241 -7.04 24.01 10.50
N ALA A 242 -7.78 23.70 11.58
CA ALA A 242 -7.22 23.36 12.89
C ALA A 242 -6.52 21.99 12.88
N GLN A 243 -7.13 20.99 12.24
CA GLN A 243 -6.50 19.68 12.02
C GLN A 243 -5.22 19.82 11.18
N ARG A 244 -5.26 20.56 10.08
CA ARG A 244 -4.11 20.80 9.19
C ARG A 244 -2.97 21.54 9.88
N HIS A 245 -3.27 22.49 10.77
CA HIS A 245 -2.26 23.17 11.59
C HIS A 245 -1.48 22.18 12.46
N VAL A 246 -2.15 21.21 13.08
CA VAL A 246 -1.53 20.24 14.00
C VAL A 246 -0.88 19.06 13.27
N TYR A 247 -1.50 18.54 12.20
CA TYR A 247 -1.00 17.40 11.41
C TYR A 247 0.05 17.79 10.36
N GLY A 248 -0.05 19.00 9.81
CA GLY A 248 0.85 19.53 8.80
C GLY A 248 0.33 19.47 7.36
N ASN A 249 1.15 19.98 6.44
CA ASN A 249 0.86 20.05 5.01
C ASN A 249 1.16 18.75 4.26
N GLY A 250 1.92 17.83 4.85
CA GLY A 250 2.26 16.55 4.23
C GLY A 250 3.50 15.92 4.84
N HIS A 251 4.06 14.95 4.14
CA HIS A 251 5.27 14.23 4.52
C HIS A 251 6.24 14.11 3.34
N TRP A 252 7.53 14.06 3.61
CA TRP A 252 8.51 13.54 2.66
C TRP A 252 9.24 12.37 3.29
N GLY A 253 9.87 11.52 2.48
CA GLY A 253 10.70 10.45 3.00
C GLY A 253 11.59 9.79 1.96
N VAL A 254 12.52 9.00 2.45
CA VAL A 254 13.50 8.23 1.68
C VAL A 254 13.66 6.84 2.28
N GLY A 255 14.00 5.87 1.44
CA GLY A 255 14.22 4.49 1.87
C GLY A 255 15.29 3.77 1.06
N LEU A 256 15.94 2.80 1.68
CA LEU A 256 16.91 1.89 1.09
C LEU A 256 16.48 0.46 1.36
N VAL A 257 16.67 -0.42 0.38
CA VAL A 257 16.41 -1.85 0.50
C VAL A 257 17.61 -2.64 -0.02
N GLY A 258 18.03 -3.64 0.75
CA GLY A 258 18.97 -4.67 0.34
C GLY A 258 18.29 -6.03 0.46
N GLU A 259 18.43 -6.87 -0.56
CA GLU A 259 17.78 -8.18 -0.61
C GLU A 259 18.72 -9.23 -1.20
N ARG A 260 18.65 -10.43 -0.63
CA ARG A 260 19.40 -11.61 -1.07
C ARG A 260 18.42 -12.74 -1.36
N GLU A 261 18.36 -13.15 -2.61
CA GLU A 261 17.70 -14.40 -3.01
C GLU A 261 18.74 -15.54 -3.04
N VAL A 262 18.41 -16.69 -2.44
CA VAL A 262 19.21 -17.93 -2.47
C VAL A 262 18.29 -19.13 -2.44
N ASN A 263 18.42 -20.05 -3.42
CA ASN A 263 17.57 -21.23 -3.55
C ASN A 263 16.06 -20.89 -3.54
N GLY A 264 15.69 -19.74 -4.09
CA GLY A 264 14.31 -19.20 -4.10
C GLY A 264 13.78 -18.70 -2.74
N ASN A 265 14.61 -18.68 -1.70
CA ASN A 265 14.30 -18.01 -0.42
C ASN A 265 14.85 -16.60 -0.47
N ARG A 266 14.11 -15.65 0.09
CA ARG A 266 14.39 -14.22 -0.04
C ARG A 266 14.54 -13.58 1.33
N PHE A 267 15.68 -12.93 1.54
CA PHE A 267 16.02 -12.23 2.79
C PHE A 267 16.16 -10.74 2.49
N ARG A 268 15.36 -9.90 3.14
CA ARG A 268 15.33 -8.45 2.94
C ARG A 268 15.78 -7.73 4.22
N LEU A 269 16.56 -6.67 4.03
CA LEU A 269 16.77 -5.58 4.98
C LEU A 269 16.26 -4.29 4.32
N GLU A 270 15.42 -3.54 5.01
CA GLU A 270 14.86 -2.27 4.55
C GLU A 270 15.01 -1.22 5.65
N GLY A 271 15.39 -0.01 5.28
CA GLY A 271 15.45 1.14 6.19
C GLY A 271 14.80 2.35 5.53
N SER A 272 13.93 3.05 6.24
CA SER A 272 13.27 4.25 5.74
C SER A 272 13.17 5.34 6.80
N PHE A 273 13.19 6.59 6.33
CA PHE A 273 13.02 7.78 7.13
C PHE A 273 11.96 8.68 6.48
N SER A 274 11.03 9.19 7.27
CA SER A 274 10.06 10.20 6.84
C SER A 274 10.04 11.39 7.80
N HIS A 275 9.60 12.55 7.32
CA HIS A 275 9.41 13.75 8.15
C HIS A 275 8.14 14.49 7.72
N PRO A 276 7.26 14.91 8.66
CA PRO A 276 6.17 15.83 8.37
C PRO A 276 6.70 17.22 7.98
N PHE A 277 5.85 18.07 7.41
CA PHE A 277 6.20 19.49 7.24
C PHE A 277 4.97 20.40 7.31
N GLY A 278 5.17 21.61 7.84
CA GLY A 278 4.12 22.62 7.97
C GLY A 278 3.15 22.38 9.12
N GLU A 279 3.50 21.48 10.04
CA GLU A 279 2.81 21.19 11.29
C GLU A 279 3.26 22.12 12.43
N THR A 280 2.38 22.34 13.41
CA THR A 280 2.68 23.09 14.64
C THR A 280 1.87 22.50 15.80
N PRO A 281 2.52 22.03 16.89
CA PRO A 281 3.97 22.07 17.15
C PRO A 281 4.77 21.15 16.22
N ALA A 282 6.04 21.52 15.97
CA ALA A 282 6.92 20.74 15.11
C ALA A 282 7.08 19.29 15.60
N GLN A 283 6.84 18.35 14.69
CA GLN A 283 6.89 16.92 14.96
C GLN A 283 8.25 16.35 14.53
N ARG A 284 8.60 15.17 15.03
CA ARG A 284 9.89 14.52 14.70
C ARG A 284 9.68 13.52 13.58
N GLY A 285 10.67 13.44 12.68
CA GLY A 285 10.71 12.38 11.67
C GLY A 285 10.73 10.97 12.26
N THR A 286 10.22 10.03 11.47
CA THR A 286 10.05 8.63 11.82
C THR A 286 11.05 7.77 11.09
N LEU A 287 11.79 6.96 11.85
CA LEU A 287 12.71 5.94 11.36
C LEU A 287 12.04 4.56 11.44
N SER A 288 12.13 3.79 10.37
CA SER A 288 11.73 2.38 10.32
C SER A 288 12.89 1.53 9.81
N VAL A 289 13.16 0.40 10.45
CA VAL A 289 14.13 -0.61 9.98
C VAL A 289 13.49 -1.99 10.07
N GLU A 290 13.38 -2.70 8.95
CA GLU A 290 12.77 -4.03 8.83
C GLU A 290 13.79 -5.06 8.34
N VAL A 291 13.81 -6.23 8.96
CA VAL A 291 14.36 -7.46 8.38
C VAL A 291 13.24 -8.46 8.13
N ALA A 292 13.24 -9.11 6.97
CA ALA A 292 12.23 -10.09 6.59
C ALA A 292 12.85 -11.32 5.91
N ALA A 293 12.25 -12.49 6.15
CA ALA A 293 12.61 -13.75 5.50
C ALA A 293 11.34 -14.40 4.91
N ASN A 294 11.28 -14.48 3.58
CA ASN A 294 10.21 -15.14 2.83
C ASN A 294 10.77 -16.44 2.23
N PRO A 295 10.49 -17.62 2.84
CA PRO A 295 10.97 -18.88 2.31
C PRO A 295 10.13 -19.32 1.10
N ARG A 296 10.75 -20.06 0.17
CA ARG A 296 10.13 -20.39 -1.14
C ARG A 296 8.78 -21.11 -1.04
N TRP A 297 8.63 -21.93 0.00
CA TRP A 297 7.47 -22.80 0.26
C TRP A 297 6.26 -22.07 0.85
N ALA A 298 6.45 -20.85 1.37
CA ALA A 298 5.40 -20.09 2.06
C ALA A 298 4.55 -19.21 1.11
N SER A 299 4.70 -19.35 -0.21
CA SER A 299 3.79 -18.78 -1.23
C SER A 299 3.44 -17.28 -1.08
N GLY A 300 4.42 -16.46 -0.67
CA GLY A 300 4.24 -15.02 -0.44
C GLY A 300 4.27 -14.61 1.03
N PHE A 301 3.98 -15.54 1.95
CA PHE A 301 4.18 -15.33 3.38
C PHE A 301 5.67 -15.36 3.74
N GLY A 302 6.01 -14.70 4.84
CA GLY A 302 7.31 -14.71 5.48
C GLY A 302 7.22 -14.22 6.91
N VAL A 303 8.34 -14.27 7.63
CA VAL A 303 8.47 -13.69 8.97
C VAL A 303 9.24 -12.38 8.90
N PHE A 304 8.94 -11.44 9.77
CA PHE A 304 9.68 -10.18 9.86
C PHE A 304 9.92 -9.74 11.31
N ALA A 305 10.95 -8.93 11.48
CA ALA A 305 11.19 -8.10 12.65
C ALA A 305 11.40 -6.65 12.20
N ARG A 306 10.65 -5.70 12.77
CA ARG A 306 10.79 -4.27 12.46
C ARG A 306 10.97 -3.46 13.72
N TYR A 307 11.83 -2.46 13.67
CA TYR A 307 11.91 -1.40 14.67
C TYR A 307 11.39 -0.09 14.07
N VAL A 308 10.44 0.56 14.74
CA VAL A 308 9.88 1.86 14.34
C VAL A 308 10.05 2.85 15.48
N ARG A 309 10.62 4.03 15.19
CA ARG A 309 10.82 5.11 16.16
C ARG A 309 10.47 6.46 15.56
N GLY A 310 9.54 7.18 16.18
CA GLY A 310 9.13 8.51 15.75
C GLY A 310 7.67 8.78 16.08
N GLN A 311 6.97 9.39 15.14
CA GLN A 311 5.53 9.56 15.11
C GLN A 311 4.80 8.20 15.07
N ASP A 312 3.66 8.06 15.75
CA ASP A 312 2.79 6.92 15.49
C ASP A 312 2.21 7.00 14.07
N TYR A 313 2.25 5.88 13.36
CA TYR A 313 1.70 5.74 12.01
C TYR A 313 0.17 5.47 12.02
N TYR A 314 -0.46 5.49 13.19
CA TYR A 314 -1.90 5.33 13.34
C TYR A 314 -2.60 6.70 13.18
N ASN A 315 -3.61 6.79 12.30
CA ASN A 315 -4.17 8.07 11.82
C ASN A 315 -4.53 9.06 12.94
N ILE A 316 -5.18 8.58 14.00
CA ILE A 316 -5.63 9.41 15.14
C ILE A 316 -4.53 9.68 16.18
N LEU A 317 -3.51 8.82 16.25
CA LEU A 317 -2.43 8.87 17.26
C LEU A 317 -1.20 9.61 16.73
N PHE A 318 -1.32 10.40 15.66
CA PHE A 318 -0.18 10.99 14.98
C PHE A 318 0.66 11.96 15.82
N LEU A 319 0.19 12.42 16.98
CA LEU A 319 1.01 13.19 17.94
C LEU A 319 1.78 12.30 18.92
N GLU A 320 1.36 11.05 19.09
CA GLU A 320 2.02 10.09 19.96
C GLU A 320 3.38 9.66 19.42
N ARG A 321 4.24 9.28 20.36
CA ARG A 321 5.63 8.89 20.07
C ARG A 321 5.83 7.42 20.32
N ILE A 322 6.20 6.71 19.28
CA ILE A 322 6.42 5.27 19.32
C ILE A 322 7.90 4.91 19.25
N SER A 323 8.23 3.77 19.86
CA SER A 323 9.53 3.12 19.85
C SER A 323 9.30 1.60 19.91
N LEU A 324 8.71 1.06 18.85
CA LEU A 324 8.15 -0.29 18.81
C LEU A 324 9.09 -1.27 18.12
N TRP A 325 9.33 -2.40 18.77
CA TRP A 325 9.73 -3.61 18.08
C TRP A 325 8.49 -4.39 17.66
N GLN A 326 8.42 -4.82 16.41
CA GLN A 326 7.30 -5.53 15.80
C GLN A 326 7.80 -6.88 15.30
N PHE A 327 7.12 -7.97 15.67
CA PHE A 327 7.48 -9.32 15.24
C PHE A 327 6.24 -10.06 14.75
N GLY A 328 6.32 -10.67 13.56
CA GLY A 328 5.17 -11.38 13.03
C GLY A 328 5.33 -11.85 11.59
N LEU A 329 4.19 -11.93 10.91
CA LEU A 329 4.05 -12.37 9.54
C LEU A 329 3.96 -11.18 8.59
N VAL A 330 4.65 -11.30 7.45
CA VAL A 330 4.50 -10.42 6.29
C VAL A 330 3.96 -11.25 5.12
N PHE A 331 3.04 -10.67 4.35
CA PHE A 331 2.55 -11.23 3.10
C PHE A 331 2.76 -10.26 1.95
N GLU A 332 3.35 -10.79 0.88
CA GLU A 332 3.52 -10.10 -0.39
C GLU A 332 2.85 -10.90 -1.49
N LEU A 333 1.90 -10.24 -2.18
CA LEU A 333 1.27 -10.80 -3.38
C LEU A 333 2.35 -10.96 -4.46
N ASN A 334 2.57 -12.18 -4.95
CA ASN A 334 3.63 -12.56 -5.89
C ASN A 334 5.06 -12.20 -5.38
N PRO A 335 5.85 -13.14 -4.81
CA PRO A 335 7.07 -12.84 -4.05
C PRO A 335 8.32 -12.45 -4.89
N GLY A 336 8.16 -11.53 -5.85
CA GLY A 336 9.20 -11.03 -6.74
C GLY A 336 9.43 -11.87 -7.99
N ALA A 337 10.31 -11.36 -8.87
CA ALA A 337 10.75 -12.04 -10.09
C ALA A 337 11.62 -13.26 -9.73
N ARG A 338 10.98 -14.39 -9.44
CA ARG A 338 11.66 -15.66 -9.17
C ARG A 338 12.46 -16.10 -10.38
N LEU A 339 13.75 -16.36 -10.19
CA LEU A 339 14.58 -17.01 -11.20
C LEU A 339 13.98 -18.38 -11.55
N LYS A 340 13.53 -18.54 -12.80
CA LYS A 340 13.07 -19.80 -13.38
C LYS A 340 14.08 -20.24 -14.44
N THR A 341 14.43 -21.52 -14.47
CA THR A 341 15.13 -22.14 -15.60
C THR A 341 14.12 -22.59 -16.65
N ASP A 342 14.48 -22.51 -17.93
CA ASP A 342 13.60 -22.83 -19.07
C ASP A 342 13.01 -24.25 -19.03
N SER A 343 13.64 -25.16 -18.29
CA SER A 343 13.19 -26.53 -18.08
C SER A 343 11.88 -26.67 -17.31
N GLY A 344 11.42 -25.64 -16.58
CA GLY A 344 10.28 -25.71 -15.67
C GLY A 344 10.44 -26.71 -14.50
N LYS A 345 11.59 -27.39 -14.41
CA LYS A 345 11.93 -28.41 -13.41
C LYS A 345 13.08 -27.89 -12.54
N PRO A 346 12.99 -28.01 -11.20
CA PRO A 346 14.08 -27.59 -10.33
C PRO A 346 15.33 -28.46 -10.55
N PRO A 347 16.54 -27.87 -10.50
CA PRO A 347 17.78 -28.65 -10.58
C PRO A 347 17.88 -29.62 -9.39
N GLY A 348 18.24 -30.87 -9.66
CA GLY A 348 18.37 -31.94 -8.65
C GLY A 348 17.45 -33.15 -8.83
N PHE A 349 16.53 -33.13 -9.81
CA PHE A 349 15.79 -34.32 -10.26
C PHE A 349 16.09 -34.58 -11.74
N GLN A 350 17.08 -35.45 -11.99
CA GLN A 350 17.28 -36.17 -13.25
C GLN A 350 16.80 -37.61 -13.06
#